data_AF-A0A2J4P179-F1
#
_entry.id   AF-A0A2J4P179-F1
#
_cell.length_a   1.000
_cell.length_b   1.000
_cell.length_c   1.000
_cell.angle_alpha   90.00
_cell.angle_beta   90.00
_cell.angle_gamma   90.00
#
_symmetry.space_group_name_H-M   'P 1'
#
loop_
_entity.id
_entity.type
_entity.pdbx_description
1 polymer ?
#
loop_
_entity_poly.entity_id
_entity_poly.type
_entity_poly.pdbx_seq_one_letter_code
_entity_poly.pdbx_strand_id
1 'polypeptide(L)'
;MAQKLIDDVAQLSPHTEVRPHTIEINDPWDFEEVYAAFLDFANRYRFDTENEEYLVHITTGTHVAQICWFLLTEARYLPASLLQTSPAPKGAADDAVAAGIYSVIDLDLSRYAALTSRFQREQQQSVSFLKAGIETRNATFNALIDRIE
;
A
#
# COMPACT_ATOMS: atom_id res chain seq x y z
N MET A 1 18.36 -8.39 -18.43
CA MET A 1 17.60 -9.16 -17.41
C MET A 1 16.11 -9.20 -17.72
N ALA A 2 15.45 -8.07 -18.01
CA ALA A 2 14.01 -8.05 -18.33
C ALA A 2 13.58 -9.03 -19.44
N GLN A 3 14.33 -9.13 -20.54
CA GLN A 3 14.02 -10.06 -21.63
C GLN A 3 13.94 -11.52 -21.16
N LYS A 4 14.91 -11.95 -20.34
CA LYS A 4 14.93 -13.31 -19.82
C LYS A 4 13.68 -13.60 -18.98
N LEU A 5 13.25 -12.65 -18.15
CA LEU A 5 12.04 -12.80 -17.36
C LEU A 5 10.79 -12.92 -18.24
N ILE A 6 10.71 -12.13 -19.32
CA ILE A 6 9.61 -12.23 -20.29
C ILE A 6 9.59 -13.62 -20.94
N ASP A 7 10.74 -14.12 -21.36
CA ASP A 7 10.87 -15.43 -21.99
C ASP A 7 10.49 -16.56 -21.00
N ASP A 8 10.95 -16.47 -19.75
CA ASP A 8 10.63 -17.43 -18.68
C ASP A 8 9.13 -17.45 -18.37
N VAL A 9 8.46 -16.29 -18.33
CA VAL A 9 7.00 -16.19 -18.14
C VAL A 9 6.25 -16.81 -19.32
N ALA A 10 6.68 -16.54 -20.55
CA ALA A 10 6.04 -17.11 -21.74
C ALA A 10 6.13 -18.64 -21.79
N GLN A 11 7.22 -19.22 -21.26
CA GLN A 11 7.37 -20.68 -21.18
C GLN A 11 6.42 -21.31 -20.15
N LEU A 12 6.18 -20.65 -19.02
CA LEU A 12 5.36 -21.18 -17.91
C LEU A 12 3.87 -20.83 -18.02
N SER A 13 3.56 -19.67 -18.58
CA SER A 13 2.20 -19.16 -18.77
C SER A 13 2.05 -18.48 -20.14
N PRO A 14 1.85 -19.26 -21.22
CA PRO A 14 1.80 -18.74 -22.59
C PRO A 14 0.66 -17.75 -22.86
N HIS A 15 -0.36 -17.72 -22.01
CA HIS A 15 -1.50 -16.81 -22.10
C HIS A 15 -1.29 -15.51 -21.33
N THR A 16 -0.20 -15.37 -20.57
CA THR A 16 0.14 -14.14 -19.86
C THR A 16 0.83 -13.17 -20.80
N GLU A 17 0.23 -12.00 -21.00
CA GLU A 17 0.88 -10.90 -21.69
C GLU A 17 1.79 -10.14 -20.72
N VAL A 18 3.08 -10.01 -21.07
CA VAL A 18 4.03 -9.20 -20.31
C VAL A 18 4.26 -7.88 -21.02
N ARG A 19 3.87 -6.77 -20.39
CA ARG A 19 4.05 -5.40 -20.89
C ARG A 19 5.16 -4.69 -20.12
N PRO A 20 6.40 -4.63 -20.61
CA PRO A 20 7.49 -3.95 -19.92
C PRO A 20 7.30 -2.43 -19.94
N HIS A 21 7.43 -1.80 -18.77
CA HIS A 21 7.47 -0.35 -18.61
C HIS A 21 8.84 0.06 -18.06
N THR A 22 9.54 0.93 -18.79
CA THR A 22 10.83 1.49 -18.34
C THR A 22 10.60 2.70 -17.45
N ILE A 23 11.19 2.68 -16.26
CA ILE A 23 11.24 3.80 -15.33
C ILE A 23 12.72 4.13 -15.15
N GLU A 24 13.11 5.36 -15.47
CA GLU A 24 14.49 5.83 -15.33
C GLU A 24 14.69 6.38 -13.92
N ILE A 25 15.71 5.85 -13.22
CA ILE A 25 16.08 6.23 -11.85
C ILE A 25 17.61 6.25 -11.80
N ASN A 26 18.20 7.38 -11.42
CA ASN A 26 19.64 7.57 -11.33
C ASN A 26 20.18 7.05 -10.00
N ASP A 27 19.58 7.46 -8.87
CA ASP A 27 19.89 6.95 -7.55
C ASP A 27 18.71 6.14 -6.97
N PRO A 28 18.75 4.79 -7.06
CA PRO A 28 17.67 3.94 -6.54
C PRO A 28 17.63 3.83 -5.00
N TRP A 29 18.51 4.56 -4.31
CA TRP A 29 18.51 4.74 -2.86
C TRP A 29 18.06 6.14 -2.43
N ASP A 30 17.91 7.09 -3.37
CA ASP A 30 17.28 8.38 -3.10
C ASP A 30 15.75 8.22 -3.06
N PHE A 31 15.16 8.57 -1.92
CA PHE A 31 13.72 8.37 -1.71
C PHE A 31 12.88 9.30 -2.58
N GLU A 32 13.27 10.56 -2.73
CA GLU A 32 12.50 11.57 -3.48
C GLU A 32 12.49 11.22 -4.96
N GLU A 33 13.64 10.84 -5.52
CA GLU A 33 13.76 10.43 -6.92
C GLU A 33 12.90 9.19 -7.23
N VAL A 34 13.04 8.14 -6.41
CA VAL A 34 12.28 6.89 -6.60
C VAL A 34 10.78 7.13 -6.45
N TYR A 35 10.37 7.87 -5.42
CA TYR A 35 8.96 8.19 -5.19
C TYR A 35 8.36 8.98 -6.35
N ALA A 36 9.05 10.03 -6.81
CA ALA A 36 8.60 10.84 -7.94
C ALA A 36 8.48 10.01 -9.22
N ALA A 37 9.47 9.17 -9.53
CA ALA A 37 9.46 8.33 -10.72
C ALA A 37 8.30 7.32 -10.71
N PHE A 38 8.02 6.71 -9.55
CA PHE A 38 6.90 5.77 -9.39
C PHE A 38 5.53 6.46 -9.41
N LEU A 39 5.43 7.67 -8.82
CA LEU A 39 4.23 8.48 -8.88
C LEU A 39 3.92 8.91 -10.32
N ASP A 40 4.94 9.32 -11.07
CA ASP A 40 4.83 9.65 -12.49
C ASP A 40 4.33 8.47 -13.32
N PHE A 41 4.83 7.26 -13.02
CA PHE A 41 4.32 6.03 -13.64
C PHE A 41 2.84 5.81 -13.30
N ALA A 42 2.47 5.86 -12.01
CA ALA A 42 1.10 5.62 -11.56
C ALA A 42 0.10 6.61 -12.18
N ASN A 43 0.47 7.89 -12.29
CA ASN A 43 -0.38 8.93 -12.88
C ASN A 43 -0.56 8.78 -14.39
N ARG A 44 0.38 8.16 -15.09
CA ARG A 44 0.31 7.95 -16.55
C ARG A 44 -0.37 6.64 -16.92
N TYR A 45 -0.30 5.63 -16.03
CA TYR A 45 -0.93 4.34 -16.26
C TYR A 45 -2.46 4.47 -16.12
N ARG A 46 -3.20 3.95 -17.10
CA ARG A 46 -4.65 3.96 -17.10
C ARG A 46 -5.17 2.67 -16.49
N PHE A 47 -5.50 2.73 -15.20
CA PHE A 47 -6.13 1.61 -14.49
C PHE A 47 -7.60 1.46 -14.90
N ASP A 48 -7.99 0.24 -15.27
CA ASP A 48 -9.37 -0.21 -15.48
C ASP A 48 -9.81 -1.06 -14.27
N THR A 49 -10.13 -0.38 -13.16
CA THR A 49 -10.54 -1.05 -11.92
C THR A 49 -11.93 -1.69 -12.00
N GLU A 50 -12.65 -1.51 -13.11
CA GLU A 50 -13.96 -2.16 -13.32
C GLU A 50 -13.78 -3.59 -13.86
N ASN A 51 -12.76 -3.82 -14.68
CA ASN A 51 -12.54 -5.10 -15.36
C ASN A 51 -11.27 -5.83 -14.91
N GLU A 52 -10.34 -5.14 -14.24
CA GLU A 52 -9.03 -5.68 -13.85
C GLU A 52 -8.78 -5.60 -12.34
N GLU A 53 -8.18 -6.65 -11.78
CA GLU A 53 -7.65 -6.66 -10.42
C GLU A 53 -6.15 -6.38 -10.46
N TYR A 54 -5.71 -5.35 -9.74
CA TYR A 54 -4.31 -4.94 -9.71
C TYR A 54 -3.59 -5.45 -8.46
N LEU A 55 -2.40 -5.98 -8.67
CA LEU A 55 -1.47 -6.42 -7.64
C LEU A 55 -0.12 -5.73 -7.80
N VAL A 56 0.41 -5.15 -6.73
CA VAL A 56 1.74 -4.53 -6.70
C VAL A 56 2.71 -5.44 -5.93
N HIS A 57 3.72 -5.98 -6.62
CA HIS A 57 4.68 -6.88 -6.01
C HIS A 57 5.75 -6.11 -5.20
N ILE A 58 5.78 -6.31 -3.89
CA ILE A 58 6.62 -5.54 -2.95
C ILE A 58 7.83 -6.29 -2.39
N THR A 59 8.18 -7.47 -2.91
CA THR A 59 9.35 -8.23 -2.40
C THR A 59 10.63 -8.05 -3.23
N THR A 60 10.53 -7.48 -4.42
CA THR A 60 11.67 -7.23 -5.32
C THR A 60 12.06 -5.76 -5.33
N GLY A 61 13.27 -5.45 -5.81
CA GLY A 61 13.80 -4.08 -5.83
C GLY A 61 14.52 -3.68 -4.56
N THR A 62 14.95 -2.42 -4.47
CA THR A 62 15.55 -1.85 -3.27
C THR A 62 14.49 -1.67 -2.17
N HIS A 63 14.89 -1.65 -0.90
CA HIS A 63 13.94 -1.33 0.18
C HIS A 63 13.27 0.04 0.00
N VAL A 64 13.96 1.01 -0.60
CA VAL A 64 13.39 2.31 -0.96
C VAL A 64 12.23 2.14 -1.96
N ALA A 65 12.44 1.37 -3.03
CA ALA A 65 11.38 1.05 -3.99
C ALA A 65 10.20 0.31 -3.34
N GLN A 66 10.48 -0.66 -2.46
CA GLN A 66 9.43 -1.39 -1.73
C GLN A 66 8.57 -0.45 -0.88
N ILE A 67 9.21 0.48 -0.14
CA ILE A 67 8.50 1.49 0.67
C ILE A 67 7.72 2.45 -0.23
N CYS A 68 8.28 2.90 -1.35
CA CYS A 68 7.57 3.80 -2.28
C CYS A 68 6.33 3.14 -2.88
N TRP A 69 6.42 1.87 -3.27
CA TRP A 69 5.26 1.11 -3.74
C TRP A 69 4.18 0.96 -2.67
N PHE A 70 4.58 0.68 -1.43
CA PHE A 70 3.65 0.64 -0.30
C PHE A 70 2.92 1.97 -0.15
N LEU A 71 3.65 3.10 -0.08
CA LEU A 71 3.07 4.43 0.15
C LEU A 71 2.13 4.86 -0.97
N LEU A 72 2.50 4.60 -2.23
CA LEU A 72 1.64 4.94 -3.38
C LEU A 72 0.36 4.08 -3.43
N THR A 73 0.43 2.83 -2.99
CA THR A 73 -0.73 1.95 -2.89
C THR A 73 -1.63 2.37 -1.72
N GLU A 74 -1.05 2.69 -0.55
CA GLU A 74 -1.79 3.19 0.62
C GLU A 74 -2.54 4.49 0.29
N ALA A 75 -1.86 5.43 -0.38
CA ALA A 75 -2.44 6.69 -0.83
C ALA A 75 -3.41 6.54 -2.02
N ARG A 76 -3.67 5.32 -2.48
CA ARG A 76 -4.54 4.96 -3.61
C ARG A 76 -4.17 5.61 -4.95
N TYR A 77 -2.91 6.01 -5.15
CA TYR A 77 -2.40 6.30 -6.49
C TYR A 77 -2.31 5.03 -7.34
N LEU A 78 -2.04 3.90 -6.68
CA LEU A 78 -2.15 2.56 -7.25
C LEU A 78 -3.40 1.89 -6.66
N PRO A 79 -4.49 1.72 -7.42
CA PRO A 79 -5.70 1.06 -6.93
C PRO A 79 -5.52 -0.47 -6.92
N ALA A 80 -4.61 -0.95 -6.07
CA ALA A 80 -4.12 -2.33 -6.06
C ALA A 80 -4.03 -2.90 -4.64
N SER A 81 -4.00 -4.23 -4.54
CA SER A 81 -3.52 -4.91 -3.33
C SER A 81 -2.02 -5.17 -3.42
N LEU A 82 -1.35 -5.36 -2.29
CA LEU A 82 0.07 -5.71 -2.29
C LEU A 82 0.25 -7.22 -2.45
N LEU A 83 1.23 -7.62 -3.25
CA LEU A 83 1.66 -9.00 -3.42
C LEU A 83 3.05 -9.16 -2.79
N GLN A 84 3.16 -10.07 -1.83
CA GLN A 84 4.44 -10.42 -1.22
C GLN A 84 4.76 -11.88 -1.51
N THR A 85 5.99 -12.18 -1.89
CA THR A 85 6.48 -13.55 -2.08
C THR A 85 7.53 -13.87 -1.02
N SER A 86 7.69 -15.15 -0.66
CA SER A 86 8.79 -15.57 0.20
C SER A 86 9.14 -17.05 -0.04
N PRO A 87 10.33 -17.50 0.38
CA PRO A 87 10.70 -18.90 0.29
C PRO A 87 9.73 -19.79 1.08
N ALA A 88 9.61 -21.06 0.67
CA ALA A 88 8.84 -22.01 1.44
C ALA A 88 9.40 -22.20 2.87
N PRO A 89 8.55 -22.58 3.85
CA PRO A 89 8.99 -22.87 5.20
C PRO A 89 10.10 -23.93 5.24
N LYS A 90 10.98 -23.83 6.24
CA LYS A 90 12.00 -24.86 6.48
C LYS A 90 11.35 -26.22 6.69
N GLY A 91 11.81 -27.23 5.94
CA GLY A 91 11.28 -28.60 5.99
C GLY A 91 10.10 -28.86 5.04
N ALA A 92 9.76 -27.92 4.17
CA ALA A 92 8.84 -28.18 3.06
C ALA A 92 9.45 -29.19 2.06
N ALA A 93 8.59 -29.92 1.36
CA ALA A 93 9.00 -30.82 0.28
C ALA A 93 9.66 -30.03 -0.87
N ASP A 94 10.54 -30.68 -1.65
CA ASP A 94 11.38 -30.03 -2.66
C ASP A 94 10.57 -29.27 -3.73
N ASP A 95 9.39 -29.79 -4.09
CA ASP A 95 8.43 -29.16 -5.00
C ASP A 95 7.84 -27.86 -4.41
N ALA A 96 7.49 -27.87 -3.12
CA ALA A 96 7.02 -26.69 -2.40
C ALA A 96 8.14 -25.65 -2.23
N VAL A 97 9.39 -26.08 -2.00
CA VAL A 97 10.55 -25.19 -1.95
C VAL A 97 10.77 -24.48 -3.29
N ALA A 98 10.64 -25.20 -4.40
CA ALA A 98 10.76 -24.62 -5.74
C ALA A 98 9.64 -23.61 -6.06
N ALA A 99 8.41 -23.85 -5.58
CA ALA A 99 7.27 -22.97 -5.82
C ALA A 99 7.28 -21.69 -4.94
N GLY A 100 7.80 -21.78 -3.71
CA GLY A 100 7.71 -20.69 -2.73
C GLY A 100 6.28 -20.45 -2.24
N ILE A 101 6.08 -19.33 -1.54
CA ILE A 101 4.77 -18.90 -1.06
C ILE A 101 4.52 -17.43 -1.43
N TYR A 102 3.25 -17.06 -1.57
CA TYR A 102 2.84 -15.68 -1.74
C TYR A 102 1.66 -15.33 -0.83
N SER A 103 1.52 -14.04 -0.54
CA SER A 103 0.40 -13.48 0.20
C SER A 103 -0.08 -12.20 -0.48
N VAL A 104 -1.39 -12.04 -0.57
CA VAL A 104 -2.03 -10.80 -1.03
C VAL A 104 -2.51 -10.02 0.20
N ILE A 105 -2.13 -8.74 0.28
CA ILE A 105 -2.43 -7.85 1.41
C ILE A 105 -3.29 -6.70 0.89
N ASP A 106 -4.54 -6.67 1.35
CA ASP A 106 -5.46 -5.57 1.11
C ASP A 106 -5.20 -4.47 2.15
N LEU A 107 -4.87 -3.27 1.68
CA LEU A 107 -4.61 -2.11 2.54
C LEU A 107 -5.90 -1.38 2.96
N ASP A 108 -7.06 -1.77 2.44
CA ASP A 108 -8.32 -1.13 2.80
C ASP A 108 -8.77 -1.51 4.22
N LEU A 109 -8.48 -0.60 5.16
CA LEU A 109 -8.87 -0.72 6.56
C LEU A 109 -10.39 -0.80 6.78
N SER A 110 -11.23 -0.44 5.80
CA SER A 110 -12.69 -0.58 5.93
C SER A 110 -13.12 -2.03 6.16
N ARG A 111 -12.35 -3.02 5.67
CA ARG A 111 -12.60 -4.45 5.91
C ARG A 111 -12.23 -4.91 7.31
N TYR A 112 -11.44 -4.13 8.06
CA TYR A 112 -11.03 -4.41 9.43
C TYR A 112 -11.84 -3.60 10.46
N ALA A 113 -13.17 -3.74 10.42
CA ALA A 113 -14.10 -3.03 11.31
C ALA A 113 -13.76 -3.14 12.82
N ALA A 114 -13.14 -4.25 13.25
CA ALA A 114 -12.75 -4.46 14.64
C ALA A 114 -11.58 -3.58 15.11
N LEU A 115 -10.63 -3.24 14.23
CA LEU A 115 -9.52 -2.33 14.54
C LEU A 115 -9.98 -0.87 14.44
N THR A 116 -10.79 -0.52 13.44
CA THR A 116 -11.35 0.83 13.29
C THR A 116 -12.20 1.21 14.51
N SER A 117 -12.96 0.28 15.08
CA SER A 117 -13.71 0.52 16.34
C SER A 117 -12.80 0.82 17.53
N ARG A 118 -11.60 0.22 17.61
CA ARG A 118 -10.63 0.52 18.68
C ARG A 118 -9.99 1.89 18.49
N PHE A 119 -9.58 2.21 17.26
CA PHE A 119 -9.05 3.54 16.92
C PHE A 119 -10.06 4.67 17.17
N GLN A 120 -11.33 4.45 16.83
CA GLN A 120 -12.41 5.41 17.12
C GLN A 120 -12.61 5.60 18.62
N ARG A 121 -12.55 4.53 19.42
CA ARG A 121 -12.61 4.64 20.89
C ARG A 121 -11.42 5.38 21.47
N GLU A 122 -10.21 5.16 20.97
CA GLU A 122 -9.01 5.88 21.39
C GLU A 122 -9.03 7.36 20.98
N GLN A 123 -9.53 7.70 19.78
CA GLN A 123 -9.78 9.08 19.38
C GLN A 123 -10.84 9.75 20.26
N GLN A 124 -11.95 9.07 20.58
CA GLN A 124 -12.97 9.61 21.48
C GLN A 124 -12.43 9.85 22.89
N GLN A 125 -11.57 8.96 23.39
CA GLN A 125 -10.87 9.17 24.67
C GLN A 125 -9.89 10.35 24.60
N SER A 126 -9.17 10.55 23.49
CA SER A 126 -8.28 11.70 23.30
C SER A 126 -9.03 13.03 23.17
N VAL A 127 -10.17 13.06 22.46
CA VAL A 127 -11.04 14.25 22.38
C VAL A 127 -11.68 14.56 23.73
N SER A 128 -12.08 13.53 24.50
CA SER A 128 -12.55 13.69 25.88
C SER A 128 -11.45 14.23 26.80
N PHE A 129 -10.20 13.81 26.61
CA PHE A 129 -9.05 14.29 27.39
C PHE A 129 -8.68 15.74 27.05
N LEU A 130 -8.72 16.12 25.77
CA LEU A 130 -8.53 17.51 25.31
C LEU A 130 -9.68 18.43 25.76
N LYS A 131 -10.91 17.94 25.86
CA LYS A 131 -12.05 18.69 26.41
C LYS A 131 -11.97 18.83 27.94
N ALA A 132 -11.53 17.80 28.65
CA ALA A 132 -11.32 17.84 30.11
C ALA A 132 -10.19 18.80 30.54
N GLY A 133 -9.26 19.13 29.63
CA GLY A 133 -8.20 20.11 29.87
C GLY A 133 -8.60 21.58 29.66
N ILE A 134 -9.81 21.87 29.15
CA ILE A 134 -10.31 23.24 28.88
C ILE A 134 -11.53 23.58 29.77
N GLU A 135 -11.86 22.73 30.74
CA GLU A 135 -12.75 23.13 31.84
C GLU A 135 -12.00 24.00 32.84
N THR A 136 -11.73 25.25 32.48
CA THR A 136 -11.85 26.42 33.35
C THR A 136 -11.22 27.65 32.68
N ARG A 137 -12.05 28.68 32.51
CA ARG A 137 -11.71 30.13 32.45
C ARG A 137 -12.12 30.93 31.21
N ASN A 138 -13.23 30.61 30.54
CA ASN A 138 -14.02 31.70 29.94
C ASN A 138 -15.50 31.36 29.74
N ALA A 139 -16.38 31.85 30.63
CA ALA A 139 -17.83 31.69 30.52
C ALA A 139 -18.41 32.33 29.24
N THR A 140 -17.71 33.30 28.65
CA THR A 140 -18.12 34.01 27.43
C THR A 140 -18.02 33.12 26.17
N PHE A 141 -17.11 32.14 26.16
CA PHE A 141 -16.87 31.28 24.99
C PHE A 141 -17.91 30.15 24.90
N ASN A 142 -18.37 29.61 26.03
CA ASN A 142 -19.39 28.57 26.06
C ASN A 142 -20.77 29.07 25.57
N ALA A 143 -21.11 30.32 25.87
CA ALA A 143 -22.37 30.93 25.41
C ALA A 143 -22.42 31.18 23.89
N LEU A 144 -21.27 31.18 23.20
CA LEU A 144 -21.17 31.36 21.75
C LEU A 144 -21.36 30.05 20.97
N ILE A 145 -21.09 28.91 21.59
CA ILE A 145 -21.25 27.57 20.99
C ILE A 145 -22.74 27.14 21.02
N ASP A 146 -23.48 27.45 22.09
CA ASP A 146 -24.92 27.13 22.24
C ASP A 146 -25.84 27.82 21.22
N ARG A 147 -25.31 28.70 20.38
CA ARG A 147 -26.10 29.46 19.39
C ARG A 147 -25.84 29.05 17.94
N ILE A 148 -24.96 28.08 17.70
CA ILE A 148 -24.61 27.56 16.37
C ILE A 148 -25.13 26.12 16.17
N GLU A 149 -25.72 25.49 17.19
CA GLU A 149 -26.58 24.30 17.03
C GLU A 149 -28.03 24.67 16.69
#